data_AF-A0A3P7MK05-F1
#
_entry.id   AF-A0A3P7MK05-F1
#
_cell.length_a   1.000
_cell.length_b   1.000
_cell.length_c   1.000
_cell.angle_alpha   90.00
_cell.angle_beta   90.00
_cell.angle_gamma   90.00
#
_symmetry.space_group_name_H-M   'P 1'
#
loop_
_entity.id
_entity.type
_entity.pdbx_description
1 polymer ?
#
loop_
_entity_poly.entity_id
_entity_poly.type
_entity_poly.pdbx_seq_one_letter_code
_entity_poly.pdbx_strand_id
1 'polypeptide(L)'
;MAHELAHALGLFHVQSRYDRDRYVLINMGNPSLLKSDFNKETTVTSTHYDIPYDYGSVMHYSSTAFAISNTQPSIVPMDKDYMDTMGSPFVSFYDVLLMNKHYGCLATTKAETLEMSLGSKGIAALAVHEKCHFWITPQGKGRRIQVKLNDVYSQWVGDGCTAGGVEIKPQVDQRLTGYRYCRFSSIGKAFVSTNEAVPVVIYRDRGLVQVAIVYQMI
;
A
#
# COMPACT_ATOMS: atom_id res chain seq x y z
N MET A 1 -3.00 -9.32 -11.56
CA MET A 1 -4.35 -8.71 -11.50
C MET A 1 -4.30 -7.28 -10.95
N ALA A 2 -3.57 -6.99 -9.87
CA ALA A 2 -3.51 -5.63 -9.29
C ALA A 2 -3.15 -4.52 -10.30
N HIS A 3 -2.21 -4.78 -11.23
CA HIS A 3 -1.83 -3.86 -12.31
C HIS A 3 -3.03 -3.39 -13.16
N GLU A 4 -3.79 -4.34 -13.71
CA GLU A 4 -4.96 -4.02 -14.56
C GLU A 4 -6.08 -3.35 -13.77
N LEU A 5 -6.25 -3.71 -12.49
CA LEU A 5 -7.21 -3.02 -11.63
C LEU A 5 -6.80 -1.56 -11.40
N ALA A 6 -5.51 -1.30 -11.19
CA ALA A 6 -5.00 0.06 -11.05
C ALA A 6 -5.20 0.89 -12.33
N HIS A 7 -5.02 0.31 -13.52
CA HIS A 7 -5.42 0.97 -14.78
C HIS A 7 -6.91 1.30 -14.82
N ALA A 8 -7.77 0.35 -14.45
CA ALA A 8 -9.23 0.58 -14.39
C ALA A 8 -9.62 1.69 -13.40
N LEU A 9 -8.81 1.90 -12.37
CA LEU A 9 -8.93 2.97 -11.38
C LEU A 9 -8.21 4.27 -11.79
N GLY A 10 -7.72 4.37 -13.03
CA GLY A 10 -7.17 5.60 -13.61
C GLY A 10 -5.66 5.81 -13.44
N LEU A 11 -4.91 4.78 -13.02
CA LEU A 11 -3.45 4.88 -12.92
C LEU A 11 -2.77 4.58 -14.27
N PHE A 12 -1.81 5.41 -14.64
CA PHE A 12 -0.90 5.17 -15.76
C PHE A 12 0.35 4.43 -15.28
N HIS A 13 1.12 3.90 -16.23
CA HIS A 13 2.40 3.30 -15.90
C HIS A 13 3.38 4.33 -15.33
N VAL A 14 4.19 3.90 -14.36
CA VAL A 14 5.16 4.79 -13.69
C VAL A 14 6.23 5.27 -14.67
N GLN A 15 6.69 4.40 -15.59
CA GLN A 15 7.61 4.81 -16.65
C GLN A 15 6.96 5.73 -17.70
N SER A 16 5.70 6.10 -17.58
CA SER A 16 5.04 7.08 -18.44
C SER A 16 4.87 8.42 -17.73
N ARG A 17 5.34 8.58 -16.48
CA ARG A 17 5.30 9.88 -15.80
C ARG A 17 6.01 10.98 -16.59
N TYR A 18 5.45 12.19 -16.54
CA TYR A 18 6.02 13.37 -17.21
C TYR A 18 7.43 13.73 -16.72
N ASP A 19 7.78 13.36 -15.48
CA ASP A 19 9.08 13.61 -14.83
C ASP A 19 10.03 12.41 -14.86
N ARG A 20 9.67 11.30 -15.52
CA ARG A 20 10.43 10.03 -15.49
C ARG A 20 11.90 10.14 -15.90
N ASP A 21 12.23 11.09 -16.78
CA ASP A 21 13.57 11.16 -17.41
C ASP A 21 14.66 11.55 -16.40
N ARG A 22 14.25 11.95 -15.18
CA ARG A 22 15.14 12.15 -14.02
C ARG A 22 15.53 10.83 -13.32
N TYR A 23 14.79 9.75 -13.59
CA TYR A 23 14.84 8.49 -12.85
C TYR A 23 15.16 7.29 -13.74
N VAL A 24 14.73 7.31 -15.00
CA VAL A 24 14.97 6.26 -15.99
C VAL A 24 15.31 6.85 -17.35
N LEU A 25 16.14 6.14 -18.11
CA LEU A 25 16.40 6.36 -19.52
C LEU A 25 15.63 5.30 -20.32
N ILE A 26 14.87 5.75 -21.32
CA ILE A 26 14.19 4.86 -22.27
C ILE A 26 15.04 4.72 -23.54
N ASN A 27 15.49 3.50 -23.83
CA ASN A 27 16.20 3.19 -25.07
C ASN A 27 15.20 2.94 -26.21
N MET A 28 14.66 4.00 -26.81
CA MET A 28 13.60 3.92 -27.86
C MET A 28 13.98 3.10 -29.11
N GLY A 29 15.27 2.79 -29.30
CA GLY A 29 15.75 1.89 -30.37
C GLY A 29 15.51 0.41 -30.09
N ASN A 30 15.20 0.03 -28.84
CA ASN A 30 15.14 -1.36 -28.41
C ASN A 30 13.73 -1.95 -28.23
N PRO A 31 12.68 -1.22 -27.85
CA PRO A 31 11.33 -1.78 -27.87
C PRO A 31 10.93 -2.19 -29.29
N SER A 32 10.64 -3.49 -29.49
CA SER A 32 10.22 -4.06 -30.78
C SER A 32 8.75 -3.77 -31.10
N LEU A 33 7.93 -3.65 -30.05
CA LEU A 33 6.48 -3.45 -30.09
C LEU A 33 6.09 -2.38 -29.06
N LEU A 34 4.88 -1.84 -29.20
CA LEU A 34 4.24 -0.95 -28.22
C LEU A 34 5.10 0.26 -27.82
N LYS A 35 5.83 0.85 -28.79
CA LYS A 35 6.64 2.06 -28.56
C LYS A 35 5.84 3.22 -27.98
N SER A 36 4.55 3.30 -28.31
CA SER A 36 3.61 4.28 -27.76
C SER A 36 3.44 4.17 -26.25
N ASP A 37 3.61 2.99 -25.66
CA ASP A 37 3.41 2.75 -24.23
C ASP A 37 4.57 3.31 -23.40
N PHE A 38 5.65 3.69 -24.08
CA PHE A 38 6.77 4.46 -23.54
C PHE A 38 6.59 5.96 -23.76
N ASN A 39 5.46 6.45 -24.27
CA ASN A 39 5.21 7.90 -24.31
C ASN A 39 5.03 8.45 -22.90
N LYS A 40 5.44 9.70 -22.69
CA LYS A 40 5.15 10.38 -21.43
C LYS A 40 3.71 10.86 -21.43
N GLU A 41 3.05 10.67 -20.32
CA GLU A 41 1.89 11.43 -19.93
C GLU A 41 2.25 12.91 -19.74
N THR A 42 1.23 13.76 -19.76
CA THR A 42 1.38 15.20 -19.54
C THR A 42 0.93 15.55 -18.13
N THR A 43 1.29 16.75 -17.65
CA THR A 43 0.78 17.28 -16.37
C THR A 43 -0.74 17.54 -16.40
N VAL A 44 -1.36 17.52 -17.58
CA VAL A 44 -2.82 17.67 -17.75
C VAL A 44 -3.53 16.33 -17.64
N THR A 45 -2.91 15.26 -18.18
CA THR A 45 -3.50 13.91 -18.20
C THR A 45 -3.17 13.09 -16.96
N SER A 46 -2.06 13.40 -16.27
CA SER A 46 -1.60 12.65 -15.10
C SER A 46 -1.02 13.56 -14.03
N THR A 47 -1.27 13.22 -12.77
CA THR A 47 -0.68 13.85 -11.59
C THR A 47 -0.11 12.78 -10.67
N HIS A 48 1.08 13.04 -10.12
CA HIS A 48 1.71 12.16 -9.14
C HIS A 48 1.47 12.64 -7.69
N TYR A 49 0.68 13.69 -7.45
CA TYR A 49 0.32 14.19 -6.11
C TYR A 49 1.51 14.37 -5.14
N ASP A 50 2.64 14.89 -5.64
CA ASP A 50 3.91 15.02 -4.89
C ASP A 50 4.49 13.71 -4.35
N ILE A 51 4.04 12.57 -4.87
CA ILE A 51 4.59 11.25 -4.55
C ILE A 51 5.88 11.03 -5.36
N PRO A 52 6.98 10.58 -4.71
CA PRO A 52 8.24 10.27 -5.39
C PRO A 52 8.09 9.23 -6.50
N TYR A 53 9.11 9.12 -7.36
CA TYR A 53 9.16 8.06 -8.36
C TYR A 53 9.46 6.72 -7.69
N ASP A 54 8.59 5.74 -7.89
CA ASP A 54 8.72 4.42 -7.27
C ASP A 54 9.07 3.36 -8.33
N TYR A 55 10.33 2.94 -8.34
CA TYR A 55 10.81 1.88 -9.23
C TYR A 55 10.10 0.54 -8.98
N GLY A 56 9.67 0.27 -7.75
CA GLY A 56 9.07 -1.01 -7.34
C GLY A 56 7.54 -1.03 -7.43
N SER A 57 6.93 0.02 -7.95
CA SER A 57 5.49 0.11 -8.18
C SER A 57 5.00 -1.04 -9.05
N VAL A 58 3.81 -1.55 -8.73
CA VAL A 58 3.12 -2.56 -9.56
C VAL A 58 2.82 -2.03 -10.96
N MET A 59 2.82 -0.70 -11.13
CA MET A 59 2.56 -0.01 -12.40
C MET A 59 3.84 0.32 -13.17
N HIS A 60 5.02 -0.10 -12.70
CA HIS A 60 6.28 0.12 -13.41
C HIS A 60 6.64 -1.09 -14.28
N TYR A 61 6.97 -0.87 -15.55
CA TYR A 61 7.49 -1.93 -16.43
C TYR A 61 8.84 -2.48 -15.98
N SER A 62 9.14 -3.72 -16.34
CA SER A 62 10.48 -4.30 -16.15
C SER A 62 11.51 -3.62 -17.06
N SER A 63 12.80 -3.78 -16.73
CA SER A 63 13.90 -3.22 -17.53
C SER A 63 13.92 -3.70 -18.98
N THR A 64 13.47 -4.93 -19.24
CA THR A 64 13.43 -5.57 -20.56
C THR A 64 12.06 -5.53 -21.23
N ALA A 65 11.09 -4.76 -20.71
CA ALA A 65 9.76 -4.67 -21.29
C ALA A 65 9.82 -4.36 -22.80
N PHE A 66 9.19 -5.22 -23.59
CA PHE A 66 9.12 -5.18 -25.06
C PHE A 66 10.47 -5.10 -25.82
N ALA A 67 11.60 -5.38 -25.15
CA ALA A 67 12.93 -5.35 -25.76
C ALA A 67 13.04 -6.30 -26.97
N ILE A 68 13.75 -5.88 -28.03
CA ILE A 68 14.13 -6.73 -29.17
C ILE A 68 15.01 -7.89 -28.68
N SER A 69 15.92 -7.60 -27.74
CA SER A 69 16.76 -8.60 -27.09
C SER A 69 16.84 -8.33 -25.60
N ASN A 70 16.61 -9.35 -24.77
CA ASN A 70 16.72 -9.23 -23.31
C ASN A 70 18.15 -8.97 -22.81
N THR A 71 19.15 -9.01 -23.70
CA THR A 71 20.54 -8.63 -23.39
C THR A 71 20.73 -7.11 -23.33
N GLN A 72 19.79 -6.35 -23.87
CA GLN A 72 19.77 -4.89 -23.83
C GLN A 72 18.46 -4.43 -23.20
N PRO A 73 18.46 -3.74 -22.05
CA PRO A 73 17.24 -3.23 -21.44
C PRO A 73 16.62 -2.09 -22.27
N SER A 74 15.29 -2.07 -22.34
CA SER A 74 14.49 -0.97 -22.89
C SER A 74 14.41 0.21 -21.92
N ILE A 75 14.45 -0.07 -20.62
CA ILE A 75 14.39 0.92 -19.53
C ILE A 75 15.61 0.73 -18.64
N VAL A 76 16.41 1.77 -18.49
CA VAL A 76 17.61 1.77 -17.63
C VAL A 76 17.40 2.77 -16.50
N PRO A 77 17.42 2.37 -15.24
CA PRO A 77 17.31 3.31 -14.14
C PRO A 77 18.61 4.13 -14.03
N MET A 78 18.49 5.40 -13.66
CA MET A 78 19.63 6.29 -13.44
C MET A 78 20.50 5.79 -12.28
N ASP A 79 19.87 5.26 -11.24
CA ASP A 79 20.52 4.47 -10.20
C ASP A 79 20.37 2.98 -10.53
N LYS A 80 21.51 2.35 -10.81
CA LYS A 80 21.57 0.97 -11.33
C LYS A 80 21.13 -0.08 -10.31
N ASP A 81 21.15 0.24 -9.02
CA ASP A 81 20.72 -0.70 -7.97
C ASP A 81 19.21 -0.99 -8.05
N TYR A 82 18.44 -0.15 -8.75
CA TYR A 82 17.01 -0.39 -9.02
C TYR A 82 16.73 -1.30 -10.22
N MET A 83 17.74 -1.81 -10.93
CA MET A 83 17.53 -2.61 -12.14
C MET A 83 16.61 -3.82 -11.89
N ASP A 84 16.82 -4.53 -10.78
CA ASP A 84 16.05 -5.71 -10.38
C ASP A 84 14.77 -5.37 -9.58
N THR A 85 14.56 -4.09 -9.26
CA THR A 85 13.37 -3.62 -8.54
C THR A 85 12.19 -3.38 -9.49
N MET A 86 12.47 -2.94 -10.72
CA MET A 86 11.46 -2.60 -11.72
C MET A 86 10.72 -3.82 -12.28
N GLY A 87 9.42 -3.69 -12.57
CA GLY A 87 8.59 -4.80 -13.04
C GLY A 87 8.06 -5.70 -11.91
N SER A 88 8.15 -5.24 -10.66
CA SER A 88 7.65 -5.92 -9.48
C SER A 88 6.13 -6.20 -9.59
N PRO A 89 5.66 -7.41 -9.22
CA PRO A 89 4.22 -7.71 -9.16
C PRO A 89 3.58 -7.23 -7.85
N PHE A 90 4.35 -6.65 -6.94
CA PHE A 90 3.91 -6.26 -5.60
C PHE A 90 3.36 -4.84 -5.60
N VAL A 91 2.18 -4.65 -5.00
CA VAL A 91 1.62 -3.31 -4.75
C VAL A 91 2.48 -2.62 -3.68
N SER A 92 3.11 -1.52 -4.06
CA SER A 92 3.97 -0.77 -3.17
C SER A 92 3.16 0.12 -2.21
N PHE A 93 3.84 0.65 -1.18
CA PHE A 93 3.23 1.67 -0.32
C PHE A 93 2.80 2.91 -1.11
N TYR A 94 3.60 3.32 -2.10
CA TYR A 94 3.30 4.50 -2.90
C TYR A 94 2.16 4.28 -3.90
N ASP A 95 1.94 3.05 -4.37
CA ASP A 95 0.75 2.69 -5.16
C ASP A 95 -0.54 2.94 -4.36
N VAL A 96 -0.58 2.46 -3.11
CA VAL A 96 -1.73 2.65 -2.20
C VAL A 96 -1.90 4.12 -1.85
N LEU A 97 -0.81 4.84 -1.54
CA LEU A 97 -0.88 6.26 -1.21
C LEU A 97 -1.39 7.10 -2.39
N LEU A 98 -0.95 6.80 -3.62
CA LEU A 98 -1.39 7.49 -4.82
C LEU A 98 -2.88 7.26 -5.06
N MET A 99 -3.35 6.02 -4.91
CA MET A 99 -4.77 5.67 -5.01
C MET A 99 -5.60 6.44 -3.97
N ASN A 100 -5.15 6.45 -2.71
CA ASN A 100 -5.83 7.17 -1.64
C ASN A 100 -5.90 8.69 -1.91
N LYS A 101 -4.83 9.28 -2.46
CA LYS A 101 -4.85 10.69 -2.86
C LYS A 101 -5.79 10.94 -4.04
N HIS A 102 -5.82 10.03 -5.01
CA HIS A 102 -6.66 10.14 -6.21
C HIS A 102 -8.15 10.13 -5.86
N TYR A 103 -8.57 9.29 -4.91
CA TYR A 103 -9.97 9.12 -4.50
C TYR A 103 -10.37 9.84 -3.21
N GLY A 104 -9.47 10.62 -2.60
CA GLY A 104 -9.78 11.39 -1.38
C GLY A 104 -9.94 10.53 -0.12
N CYS A 105 -9.19 9.42 -0.02
CA CYS A 105 -9.22 8.47 1.09
C CYS A 105 -8.13 8.73 2.16
N LEU A 106 -7.62 9.97 2.24
CA LEU A 106 -6.72 10.37 3.33
C LEU A 106 -7.53 10.74 4.57
N ALA A 107 -6.97 10.44 5.75
CA ALA A 107 -7.59 10.79 7.02
C ALA A 107 -7.76 12.30 7.17
N THR A 108 -8.99 12.70 7.45
CA THR A 108 -9.38 14.10 7.66
C THR A 108 -9.60 14.40 9.15
N THR A 109 -9.96 15.63 9.51
CA THR A 109 -10.37 15.97 10.89
C THR A 109 -11.70 15.33 11.27
N LYS A 110 -12.46 14.80 10.29
CA LYS A 110 -13.68 14.05 10.55
C LYS A 110 -13.32 12.64 10.97
N ALA A 111 -13.97 12.13 12.00
CA ALA A 111 -13.84 10.74 12.40
C ALA A 111 -14.35 9.80 11.31
N GLU A 112 -13.50 8.85 10.93
CA GLU A 112 -13.75 7.81 9.94
C GLU A 112 -13.55 6.44 10.59
N THR A 113 -14.28 5.43 10.10
CA THR A 113 -14.21 4.07 10.64
C THR A 113 -13.62 3.13 9.61
N LEU A 114 -12.58 2.40 9.99
CA LEU A 114 -12.08 1.22 9.29
C LEU A 114 -12.68 -0.02 9.94
N GLU A 115 -13.55 -0.72 9.22
CA GLU A 115 -14.12 -2.01 9.64
C GLU A 115 -13.65 -3.12 8.71
N MET A 116 -13.25 -4.25 9.28
CA MET A 116 -12.84 -5.42 8.51
C MET A 116 -13.23 -6.70 9.24
N SER A 117 -13.67 -7.69 8.45
CA SER A 117 -13.99 -9.04 8.91
C SER A 117 -13.24 -10.04 8.04
N LEU A 118 -12.40 -10.87 8.65
CA LEU A 118 -11.62 -11.89 7.96
C LEU A 118 -12.16 -13.31 8.26
N GLY A 119 -12.55 -13.98 7.17
CA GLY A 119 -13.25 -15.27 7.08
C GLY A 119 -14.54 -15.41 7.92
N SER A 120 -14.88 -16.63 8.35
CA SER A 120 -16.27 -16.97 8.75
C SER A 120 -16.38 -17.74 10.08
N LYS A 121 -17.53 -17.62 10.76
CA LYS A 121 -17.87 -18.44 11.94
C LYS A 121 -18.10 -19.90 11.51
N GLY A 122 -17.60 -20.85 12.29
CA GLY A 122 -17.95 -22.28 12.14
C GLY A 122 -17.04 -23.10 11.20
N ILE A 123 -16.17 -22.46 10.42
CA ILE A 123 -15.13 -23.18 9.67
C ILE A 123 -13.92 -23.35 10.60
N ALA A 124 -13.81 -24.51 11.25
CA ALA A 124 -12.57 -24.96 11.90
C ALA A 124 -11.46 -25.29 10.87
N ALA A 125 -11.72 -25.08 9.57
CA ALA A 125 -10.93 -25.64 8.49
C ALA A 125 -9.81 -24.70 8.03
N LEU A 126 -8.61 -25.30 8.06
CA LEU A 126 -7.30 -24.86 7.58
C LEU A 126 -6.77 -23.54 8.16
N ALA A 127 -5.50 -23.57 8.56
CA ALA A 127 -4.72 -22.37 8.81
C ALA A 127 -4.59 -21.61 7.47
N VAL A 128 -5.49 -20.65 7.25
CA VAL A 128 -5.42 -19.75 6.09
C VAL A 128 -4.85 -18.46 6.63
N HIS A 129 -3.58 -18.24 6.29
CA HIS A 129 -2.87 -17.05 6.70
C HIS A 129 -3.33 -15.86 5.84
N GLU A 130 -4.29 -15.10 6.36
CA GLU A 130 -4.81 -13.91 5.70
C GLU A 130 -4.34 -12.66 6.45
N LYS A 131 -3.86 -11.68 5.69
CA LYS A 131 -3.42 -10.38 6.20
C LYS A 131 -3.91 -9.29 5.28
N CYS A 132 -4.52 -8.27 5.87
CA CYS A 132 -4.86 -7.02 5.21
C CYS A 132 -4.03 -5.91 5.82
N HIS A 133 -3.33 -5.17 4.97
CA HIS A 133 -2.50 -4.04 5.36
C HIS A 133 -3.20 -2.75 4.96
N PHE A 134 -3.35 -1.84 5.92
CA PHE A 134 -3.89 -0.51 5.70
C PHE A 134 -2.87 0.51 6.17
N TRP A 135 -2.83 1.65 5.49
CA TRP A 135 -2.01 2.78 5.87
C TRP A 135 -2.90 4.00 6.02
N ILE A 136 -3.24 4.33 7.27
CA ILE A 136 -3.98 5.54 7.57
C ILE A 136 -3.00 6.69 7.45
N THR A 137 -3.26 7.63 6.55
CA THR A 137 -2.35 8.74 6.24
C THR A 137 -3.11 10.07 6.29
N PRO A 138 -2.60 11.11 6.96
CA PRO A 138 -3.32 12.34 7.18
C PRO A 138 -3.31 13.19 5.90
N GLN A 139 -4.33 14.02 5.78
CA GLN A 139 -4.34 15.07 4.78
C GLN A 139 -3.37 16.20 5.18
N GLY A 140 -2.25 16.30 4.46
CA GLY A 140 -1.23 17.34 4.67
C GLY A 140 -0.05 16.87 5.54
N LYS A 141 1.05 17.64 5.50
CA LYS A 141 2.31 17.32 6.18
C LYS A 141 2.31 17.76 7.65
N GLY A 142 3.05 17.05 8.48
CA GLY A 142 3.26 17.35 9.91
C GLY A 142 2.06 17.06 10.82
N ARG A 143 1.04 16.38 10.30
CA ARG A 143 -0.20 16.06 11.01
C ARG A 143 -0.10 14.71 11.71
N ARG A 144 -0.85 14.56 12.79
CA ARG A 144 -0.93 13.29 13.54
C ARG A 144 -2.31 12.69 13.42
N ILE A 145 -2.39 11.39 13.65
CA ILE A 145 -3.64 10.65 13.60
C ILE A 145 -3.95 10.13 14.99
N GLN A 146 -5.12 10.47 15.51
CA GLN A 146 -5.69 9.77 16.65
C GLN A 146 -6.41 8.53 16.15
N VAL A 147 -6.13 7.38 16.76
CA VAL A 147 -6.73 6.09 16.42
C VAL A 147 -7.30 5.49 17.70
N LYS A 148 -8.54 5.00 17.64
CA LYS A 148 -9.26 4.35 18.73
C LYS A 148 -9.75 2.98 18.29
N LEU A 149 -9.42 1.95 19.06
CA LEU A 149 -9.95 0.62 18.84
C LEU A 149 -11.40 0.56 19.33
N ASN A 150 -12.35 0.52 18.39
CA ASN A 150 -13.78 0.55 18.68
C ASN A 150 -14.37 -0.85 18.84
N ASP A 151 -13.87 -1.82 18.08
CA ASP A 151 -14.23 -3.22 18.23
C ASP A 151 -13.04 -4.13 17.89
N VAL A 152 -12.96 -5.26 18.59
CA VAL A 152 -12.03 -6.35 18.26
C VAL A 152 -12.60 -7.67 18.74
N TYR A 153 -12.76 -8.60 17.80
CA TYR A 153 -13.14 -9.97 18.03
C TYR A 153 -12.16 -10.90 17.34
N SER A 154 -11.65 -11.88 18.08
CA SER A 154 -10.99 -13.05 17.53
C SER A 154 -11.65 -14.28 18.11
N GLN A 155 -11.98 -15.26 17.28
CA GLN A 155 -12.56 -16.52 17.73
C GLN A 155 -11.64 -17.27 18.71
N TRP A 156 -10.33 -17.08 18.58
CA TRP A 156 -9.33 -17.70 19.45
C TRP A 156 -8.41 -16.64 20.01
N VAL A 157 -8.27 -16.62 21.32
CA VAL A 157 -7.58 -15.56 22.05
C VAL A 157 -6.47 -16.19 22.88
N GLY A 158 -5.27 -15.64 22.74
CA GLY A 158 -4.10 -16.05 23.49
C GLY A 158 -3.06 -14.93 23.47
N ASP A 159 -2.05 -15.05 24.32
CA ASP A 159 -0.98 -14.06 24.36
C ASP A 159 -0.21 -14.06 23.03
N GLY A 160 0.18 -12.87 22.59
CA GLY A 160 0.74 -12.64 21.26
C GLY A 160 -0.30 -12.58 20.12
N CYS A 161 -1.59 -12.84 20.41
CA CYS A 161 -2.69 -12.80 19.43
C CYS A 161 -2.37 -13.64 18.17
N THR A 162 -1.90 -14.87 18.36
CA THR A 162 -1.36 -15.73 17.29
C THR A 162 -2.43 -16.21 16.31
N ALA A 163 -3.65 -16.44 16.77
CA ALA A 163 -4.74 -16.91 15.92
C ALA A 163 -5.34 -15.81 15.03
N GLY A 164 -5.18 -14.55 15.42
CA GLY A 164 -5.72 -13.41 14.69
C GLY A 164 -5.99 -12.21 15.58
N GLY A 165 -6.19 -11.05 14.94
CA GLY A 165 -6.44 -9.78 15.60
C GLY A 165 -6.00 -8.61 14.73
N VAL A 166 -5.65 -7.51 15.38
CA VAL A 166 -5.10 -6.32 14.74
C VAL A 166 -3.75 -5.96 15.34
N GLU A 167 -2.79 -5.61 14.50
CA GLU A 167 -1.55 -4.93 14.86
C GLU A 167 -1.62 -3.48 14.39
N ILE A 168 -1.37 -2.52 15.29
CA ILE A 168 -1.40 -1.09 14.97
C ILE A 168 -0.05 -0.47 15.31
N LYS A 169 0.51 0.29 14.36
CA LYS A 169 1.88 0.86 14.45
C LYS A 169 1.90 2.39 14.53
N PRO A 170 1.51 3.00 15.68
CA PRO A 170 1.52 4.45 15.83
C PRO A 170 2.90 5.04 16.18
N GLN A 171 3.88 4.20 16.49
CA GLN A 171 5.23 4.60 16.92
C GLN A 171 6.09 5.17 15.77
N VAL A 172 7.18 5.84 16.14
CA VAL A 172 8.12 6.48 15.21
C VAL A 172 8.76 5.44 14.30
N ASP A 173 9.36 4.40 14.89
CA ASP A 173 9.98 3.32 14.15
C ASP A 173 8.96 2.22 13.80
N GLN A 174 8.42 2.31 12.61
CA GLN A 174 7.41 1.38 12.10
C GLN A 174 8.00 0.03 11.65
N ARG A 175 9.32 -0.13 11.67
CA ARG A 175 10.00 -1.43 11.45
C ARG A 175 9.78 -2.37 12.64
N LEU A 176 9.56 -1.81 13.83
CA LEU A 176 9.22 -2.57 15.03
C LEU A 176 7.78 -3.11 14.95
N THR A 177 7.54 -4.21 15.66
CA THR A 177 6.19 -4.77 15.86
C THR A 177 5.30 -3.75 16.57
N GLY A 178 4.09 -3.56 16.06
CA GLY A 178 3.09 -2.68 16.65
C GLY A 178 2.36 -3.29 17.84
N TYR A 179 1.39 -2.54 18.38
CA TYR A 179 0.50 -3.03 19.42
C TYR A 179 -0.48 -4.05 18.84
N ARG A 180 -0.55 -5.25 19.42
CA ARG A 180 -1.47 -6.30 19.01
C ARG A 180 -2.67 -6.40 19.95
N TYR A 181 -3.86 -6.47 19.36
CA TYR A 181 -5.11 -6.61 20.08
C TYR A 181 -5.98 -7.72 19.47
N CYS A 182 -6.49 -8.58 20.33
CA CYS A 182 -7.41 -9.67 20.00
C CYS A 182 -8.43 -9.93 21.12
N ARG A 183 -8.43 -9.10 22.18
CA ARG A 183 -9.25 -9.26 23.38
C ARG A 183 -10.26 -8.11 23.46
N PHE A 184 -11.51 -8.42 23.80
CA PHE A 184 -12.53 -7.40 24.07
C PHE A 184 -12.12 -6.39 25.14
N SER A 185 -11.30 -6.78 26.13
CA SER A 185 -10.74 -5.87 27.14
C SER A 185 -9.81 -4.80 26.57
N SER A 186 -9.42 -4.89 25.30
CA SER A 186 -8.63 -3.88 24.60
C SER A 186 -9.48 -2.80 23.95
N ILE A 187 -10.80 -3.00 23.83
CA ILE A 187 -11.73 -2.03 23.26
C ILE A 187 -11.67 -0.72 24.07
N GLY A 188 -11.70 0.40 23.37
CA GLY A 188 -11.61 1.74 23.96
C GLY A 188 -10.18 2.27 24.06
N LYS A 189 -9.15 1.45 23.86
CA LYS A 189 -7.76 1.93 23.77
C LYS A 189 -7.63 2.92 22.62
N ALA A 190 -7.04 4.07 22.91
CA ALA A 190 -6.76 5.13 21.95
C ALA A 190 -5.29 5.55 22.02
N PHE A 191 -4.75 5.98 20.90
CA PHE A 191 -3.37 6.43 20.78
C PHE A 191 -3.27 7.47 19.67
N VAL A 192 -2.21 8.28 19.76
CA VAL A 192 -1.89 9.32 18.78
C VAL A 192 -0.62 8.90 18.05
N SER A 193 -0.63 9.00 16.73
CA SER A 193 0.52 8.69 15.91
C SER A 193 1.65 9.68 16.18
N THR A 194 2.87 9.14 16.17
CA THR A 194 4.10 9.95 16.21
C THR A 194 4.67 10.19 14.83
N ASN A 195 4.26 9.37 13.85
CA ASN A 195 4.59 9.48 12.43
C ASN A 195 3.34 9.89 11.62
N GLU A 196 3.55 10.32 10.38
CA GLU A 196 2.47 10.74 9.48
C GLU A 196 1.59 9.54 9.10
N ALA A 197 2.14 8.38 8.75
CA ALA A 197 1.33 7.19 8.49
C ALA A 197 1.07 6.37 9.77
N VAL A 198 -0.05 5.66 9.84
CA VAL A 198 -0.30 4.59 10.82
C VAL A 198 -0.59 3.28 10.05
N PRO A 199 0.40 2.40 9.93
CA PRO A 199 0.17 1.04 9.45
C PRO A 199 -0.74 0.28 10.41
N VAL A 200 -1.78 -0.33 9.86
CA VAL A 200 -2.71 -1.23 10.54
C VAL A 200 -2.68 -2.55 9.78
N VAL A 201 -2.42 -3.64 10.49
CA VAL A 201 -2.42 -4.99 9.93
C VAL A 201 -3.52 -5.78 10.63
N ILE A 202 -4.56 -6.13 9.88
CA ILE A 202 -5.62 -7.01 10.37
C ILE A 202 -5.32 -8.39 9.82
N TYR A 203 -5.25 -9.39 10.69
CA TYR A 203 -4.75 -10.70 10.30
C TYR A 203 -5.50 -11.82 10.98
N ARG A 204 -5.53 -12.97 10.30
CA ARG A 204 -6.00 -14.24 10.85
C ARG A 204 -5.10 -15.38 10.41
N ASP A 205 -4.93 -16.31 11.33
CA ASP A 205 -4.38 -17.64 11.07
C ASP A 205 -5.53 -18.66 11.00
N ARG A 206 -6.53 -18.53 11.89
CA ARG A 206 -7.67 -19.44 11.97
C ARG A 206 -8.89 -18.76 12.56
N GLY A 207 -10.08 -19.18 12.12
CA GLY A 207 -11.35 -18.69 12.66
C GLY A 207 -11.61 -17.21 12.37
N LEU A 208 -12.82 -16.75 12.69
CA LEU A 208 -13.25 -15.38 12.40
C LEU A 208 -12.45 -14.33 13.20
N VAL A 209 -12.03 -13.27 12.52
CA VAL A 209 -11.52 -12.02 13.12
C VAL A 209 -12.37 -10.85 12.64
N GLN A 210 -12.83 -10.00 13.56
CA GLN A 210 -13.54 -8.75 13.24
C GLN A 210 -12.88 -7.61 14.00
N VAL A 211 -12.69 -6.48 13.33
CA VAL A 211 -12.02 -5.32 13.89
C VAL A 211 -12.70 -4.06 13.38
N ALA A 212 -12.97 -3.12 14.28
CA ALA A 212 -13.39 -1.77 13.95
C ALA A 212 -12.48 -0.75 14.64
N ILE A 213 -11.93 0.17 13.85
CA ILE A 213 -11.06 1.24 14.33
C ILE A 213 -11.63 2.56 13.86
N VAL A 214 -11.75 3.51 14.78
CA VAL A 214 -12.09 4.89 14.46
C VAL A 214 -10.80 5.70 14.42
N TYR A 215 -10.62 6.51 13.39
CA TYR A 215 -9.45 7.38 13.24
C TYR A 215 -9.84 8.78 12.78
N GLN A 216 -9.02 9.75 13.15
CA GLN A 216 -9.15 11.13 12.72
C GLN A 216 -7.79 11.84 12.80
N MET A 217 -7.59 12.81 11.94
CA MET A 217 -6.45 13.73 11.98
C MET A 217 -6.61 14.73 13.13
N ILE A 218 -5.50 15.03 13.82
CA ILE A 218 -5.39 16.05 14.86
C ILE A 218 -4.27 17.05 14.57
#